data_AF-A0A0B2UKE5-F1
#
_entry.id   AF-A0A0B2UKE5-F1
#
_cell.length_a   1.000
_cell.length_b   1.000
_cell.length_c   1.000
_cell.angle_alpha   90.00
_cell.angle_beta   90.00
_cell.angle_gamma   90.00
#
_symmetry.space_group_name_H-M   'P 1'
#
loop_
_entity.id
_entity.type
_entity.pdbx_description
1 polymer ?
#
loop_
_entity_poly.entity_id
_entity_poly.type
_entity_poly.pdbx_seq_one_letter_code
_entity_poly.pdbx_strand_id
1 'polypeptide(L)'
;MVKSHFEVFDAMLDEIQQLRLDAIYFSRSTLRAEQRIERLRKKRKEYEDQFLHTPTEKYVKKIGRCCRMIKRLLDESCENSRMLENAVSELKCKCEVLCADVEVPFDLDVPSVTSVNCTINVGEMSMDGKLYCKCNRPAFKSMIMCGSHECSNRWFHYECIGISSVPKTEWICSECKKALCKS
;
A
#
# COMPACT_ATOMS: atom_id res chain seq x y z
N MET A 1 -32.82 -4.08 16.43
CA MET A 1 -32.63 -5.45 15.95
C MET A 1 -31.12 -5.68 15.93
N VAL A 2 -30.61 -6.64 16.68
CA VAL A 2 -29.16 -6.89 16.77
C VAL A 2 -28.71 -7.45 15.42
N LYS A 3 -27.70 -6.83 14.79
CA LYS A 3 -27.13 -7.33 13.53
C LYS A 3 -26.47 -8.68 13.78
N SER A 4 -26.60 -9.60 12.83
CA SER A 4 -25.85 -10.84 12.87
C SER A 4 -24.37 -10.60 12.61
N HIS A 5 -23.52 -11.51 13.07
CA HIS A 5 -22.09 -11.47 12.81
C HIS A 5 -21.78 -11.41 11.30
N PHE A 6 -22.54 -12.12 10.47
CA PHE A 6 -22.37 -12.12 9.01
C PHE A 6 -22.69 -10.75 8.38
N GLU A 7 -23.77 -10.09 8.81
CA GLU A 7 -24.10 -8.75 8.33
C GLU A 7 -23.04 -7.71 8.73
N VAL A 8 -22.43 -7.88 9.91
CA VAL A 8 -21.30 -7.06 10.34
C VAL A 8 -20.07 -7.31 9.44
N PHE A 9 -19.75 -8.57 9.15
CA PHE A 9 -18.64 -8.90 8.25
C PHE A 9 -18.83 -8.36 6.83
N ASP A 10 -20.01 -8.52 6.25
CA ASP A 10 -20.31 -8.01 4.91
C ASP A 10 -20.18 -6.48 4.87
N ALA A 11 -20.71 -5.78 5.87
CA ALA A 11 -20.55 -4.33 5.98
C ALA A 11 -19.08 -3.90 6.13
N MET A 12 -18.27 -4.62 6.90
CA MET A 12 -16.83 -4.35 7.00
C MET A 12 -16.11 -4.58 5.67
N LEU A 13 -16.48 -5.62 4.92
CA LEU A 13 -15.90 -5.90 3.61
C LEU A 13 -16.21 -4.79 2.59
N ASP A 14 -17.44 -4.28 2.59
CA ASP A 14 -17.83 -3.16 1.71
C ASP A 14 -17.02 -1.90 2.03
N GLU A 15 -16.85 -1.57 3.31
CA GLU A 15 -16.07 -0.40 3.74
C GLU A 15 -14.57 -0.54 3.41
N ILE A 16 -13.99 -1.75 3.55
CA ILE A 16 -12.60 -2.03 3.14
C ILE A 16 -12.44 -1.88 1.62
N GLN A 17 -13.41 -2.36 0.84
CA GLN A 17 -13.38 -2.22 -0.61
C GLN A 17 -13.47 -0.75 -1.03
N GLN A 18 -14.30 0.05 -0.35
CA GLN A 18 -14.41 1.48 -0.60
C GLN A 18 -13.07 2.19 -0.34
N LEU A 19 -12.42 1.92 0.80
CA LEU A 19 -11.11 2.50 1.10
C LEU A 19 -10.06 2.15 0.04
N ARG A 20 -10.09 0.93 -0.51
CA ARG A 20 -9.20 0.54 -1.61
C ARG A 20 -9.40 1.40 -2.85
N LEU A 21 -10.65 1.70 -3.22
CA LEU A 21 -10.96 2.56 -4.36
C LEU A 21 -10.47 3.99 -4.13
N ASP A 22 -10.72 4.53 -2.93
CA ASP A 22 -10.28 5.87 -2.53
C ASP A 22 -8.75 6.00 -2.55
N ALA A 23 -8.04 5.00 -2.00
CA ALA A 23 -6.58 4.95 -2.04
C ALA A 23 -6.03 4.93 -3.47
N ILE A 24 -6.65 4.17 -4.39
CA ILE A 24 -6.28 4.15 -5.81
C ILE A 24 -6.52 5.53 -6.45
N TYR A 25 -7.66 6.16 -6.15
CA TYR A 25 -8.00 7.48 -6.68
C TYR A 25 -6.99 8.54 -6.22
N PHE A 26 -6.75 8.67 -4.91
CA PHE A 26 -5.84 9.67 -4.37
C PHE A 26 -4.40 9.43 -4.81
N SER A 27 -3.94 8.17 -4.83
CA SER A 27 -2.60 7.82 -5.33
C SER A 27 -2.40 8.24 -6.78
N ARG A 28 -3.37 7.95 -7.67
CA ARG A 28 -3.32 8.37 -9.07
C ARG A 28 -3.37 9.88 -9.23
N SER A 29 -4.20 10.56 -8.45
CA SER A 29 -4.32 12.02 -8.46
C SER A 29 -3.00 12.68 -8.08
N THR A 30 -2.40 12.25 -6.96
CA THR A 30 -1.11 12.74 -6.47
C THR A 30 0.02 12.47 -7.46
N LEU A 31 0.09 11.27 -8.06
CA LEU A 31 1.09 10.96 -9.09
C LEU A 31 0.98 11.90 -10.31
N ARG A 32 -0.24 12.20 -10.77
CA ARG A 32 -0.46 13.14 -11.88
C ARG A 32 0.00 14.54 -11.52
N ALA A 33 -0.28 15.00 -10.29
CA ALA A 33 0.17 16.29 -9.79
C ALA A 33 1.70 16.36 -9.74
N GLU A 34 2.38 15.33 -9.21
CA GLU A 34 3.85 15.23 -9.17
C GLU A 34 4.49 15.29 -10.55
N GLN A 35 3.99 14.50 -11.51
CA GLN A 35 4.47 14.54 -12.89
C GLN A 35 4.30 15.91 -13.54
N ARG A 36 3.24 16.64 -13.18
CA ARG A 36 3.00 18.01 -13.68
C ARG A 36 3.92 19.02 -12.98
N ILE A 37 4.13 18.89 -11.67
CA ILE A 37 5.08 19.70 -10.90
C ILE A 37 6.48 19.56 -11.50
N GLU A 38 6.92 18.34 -11.80
CA GLU A 38 8.24 18.09 -12.38
C GLU A 38 8.42 18.78 -13.73
N ARG A 39 7.43 18.70 -14.61
CA ARG A 39 7.43 19.44 -15.89
C ARG A 39 7.48 20.96 -15.68
N LEU A 40 6.77 21.50 -14.69
CA LEU A 40 6.78 22.92 -14.38
C LEU A 40 8.11 23.38 -13.77
N ARG A 41 8.75 22.55 -12.93
CA ARG A 41 10.08 22.80 -12.37
C ARG A 41 11.13 22.89 -13.46
N LYS A 42 11.12 21.96 -14.43
CA LYS A 42 12.00 22.02 -15.61
C LYS A 42 11.80 23.30 -16.42
N LYS A 43 10.55 23.65 -16.76
CA LYS A 43 10.24 24.91 -17.46
C LYS A 43 10.63 26.16 -16.68
N ARG A 44 10.46 26.14 -15.35
CA ARG A 44 10.86 27.24 -14.48
C ARG A 44 12.37 27.47 -14.58
N LYS A 45 13.15 26.39 -14.49
CA LYS A 45 14.60 26.43 -14.65
C LYS A 45 15.02 26.97 -16.02
N GLU A 46 14.39 26.49 -17.11
CA GLU A 46 14.64 27.02 -18.46
C GLU A 46 14.40 28.54 -18.55
N TYR A 47 13.36 29.06 -17.89
CA TYR A 47 13.10 30.50 -17.85
C TYR A 47 14.07 31.27 -16.95
N GLU A 48 14.53 30.67 -15.85
CA GLU A 48 15.56 31.23 -14.98
C GLU A 48 16.89 31.34 -15.75
N ASP A 49 17.29 30.29 -16.47
CA ASP A 49 18.50 30.28 -17.30
C ASP A 49 18.42 31.35 -18.41
N GLN A 50 17.28 31.46 -19.10
CA GLN A 50 17.06 32.51 -20.11
C GLN A 50 17.07 33.93 -19.52
N PHE A 51 16.59 34.09 -18.28
CA PHE A 51 16.59 35.37 -17.57
C PHE A 51 18.01 35.84 -17.22
N LEU A 52 18.92 34.91 -16.86
CA LEU A 52 20.32 35.23 -16.59
C LEU A 52 21.02 35.85 -17.82
N HIS A 53 20.67 35.38 -19.03
CA HIS A 53 21.20 35.94 -20.27
C HIS A 53 20.47 37.20 -20.73
N THR A 54 19.15 37.26 -20.55
CA THR A 54 18.30 38.37 -21.00
C THR A 54 17.24 38.73 -19.93
N PRO A 55 17.56 39.64 -19.00
CA PRO A 55 16.68 39.96 -17.88
C PRO A 55 15.50 40.81 -18.34
N THR A 56 14.41 40.15 -18.71
CA THR A 56 13.17 40.78 -19.17
C THR A 56 11.99 40.47 -18.25
N GLU A 57 11.07 41.43 -18.11
CA GLU A 57 9.83 41.29 -17.31
C GLU A 57 8.99 40.08 -17.75
N LYS A 58 9.07 39.71 -19.03
CA LYS A 58 8.43 38.52 -19.60
C LYS A 58 8.82 37.24 -18.87
N TYR A 59 10.10 37.03 -18.57
CA TYR A 59 10.55 35.82 -17.87
C TYR A 59 10.15 35.84 -16.40
N VAL A 60 10.20 36.99 -15.73
CA VAL A 60 9.69 37.16 -14.36
C VAL A 60 8.22 36.70 -14.27
N LYS A 61 7.37 37.15 -15.20
CA LYS A 61 5.95 36.75 -15.26
C LYS A 61 5.78 35.24 -15.51
N LYS A 62 6.60 34.64 -16.38
CA LYS A 62 6.57 33.19 -16.67
C LYS A 62 7.01 32.35 -15.46
N ILE A 63 8.13 32.69 -14.83
CA ILE A 63 8.64 32.04 -13.62
C ILE A 63 7.58 32.12 -12.51
N GLY A 64 7.03 33.31 -12.27
CA GLY A 64 5.96 33.50 -11.28
C GLY A 64 4.72 32.65 -11.57
N ARG A 65 4.35 32.46 -12.85
CA ARG A 65 3.25 31.56 -13.25
C ARG A 65 3.58 30.10 -12.93
N CYS A 66 4.80 29.64 -13.22
CA CYS A 66 5.24 28.29 -12.86
C CYS A 66 5.17 28.09 -11.34
N CYS A 67 5.70 29.03 -10.53
CA CYS A 67 5.65 28.95 -9.07
C CYS A 67 4.22 28.85 -8.53
N ARG A 68 3.30 29.70 -9.02
CA ARG A 68 1.88 29.64 -8.58
C ARG A 68 1.21 28.32 -8.95
N MET A 69 1.49 27.79 -10.14
CA MET A 69 0.92 26.51 -10.56
C MET A 69 1.50 25.34 -9.76
N ILE A 70 2.81 25.35 -9.48
CA ILE A 70 3.46 24.34 -8.63
C ILE A 70 2.85 24.37 -7.23
N LYS A 71 2.71 25.55 -6.62
CA LYS A 71 2.09 25.70 -5.30
C LYS A 71 0.69 25.09 -5.27
N ARG A 72 -0.17 25.44 -6.23
CA ARG A 72 -1.52 24.88 -6.34
C ARG A 72 -1.53 23.35 -6.41
N LEU A 73 -0.64 22.76 -7.21
CA LEU A 73 -0.56 21.30 -7.34
C LEU A 73 -0.04 20.62 -6.07
N LEU A 74 0.86 21.27 -5.33
CA LEU A 74 1.30 20.78 -4.02
C LEU A 74 0.17 20.85 -2.99
N ASP A 75 -0.60 21.94 -3.00
CA ASP A 75 -1.78 22.11 -2.14
C ASP A 75 -2.83 21.01 -2.45
N GLU A 76 -3.07 20.72 -3.74
CA GLU A 76 -3.95 19.62 -4.19
C GLU A 76 -3.45 18.24 -3.74
N SER A 77 -2.14 17.96 -3.88
CA SER A 77 -1.55 16.71 -3.38
C SER A 77 -1.68 16.57 -1.86
N CYS A 78 -1.51 17.65 -1.10
CA CYS A 78 -1.68 17.66 0.35
C CYS A 78 -3.14 17.37 0.75
N GLU A 79 -4.10 17.96 0.01
CA GLU A 79 -5.52 17.70 0.23
C GLU A 79 -5.88 16.24 -0.06
N ASN A 80 -5.35 15.65 -1.14
CA ASN A 80 -5.55 14.22 -1.43
C ASN A 80 -5.03 13.33 -0.29
N SER A 81 -3.86 13.63 0.27
CA SER A 81 -3.33 12.89 1.43
C SER A 81 -4.24 13.02 2.65
N ARG A 82 -4.70 14.24 2.96
CA ARG A 82 -5.63 14.48 4.07
C ARG A 82 -6.96 13.74 3.89
N MET A 83 -7.48 13.71 2.67
CA MET A 83 -8.71 12.97 2.36
C MET A 83 -8.52 11.46 2.54
N LEU A 84 -7.37 10.90 2.19
CA LEU A 84 -7.06 9.49 2.45
C LEU A 84 -6.93 9.20 3.95
N GLU A 85 -6.26 10.06 4.71
CA GLU A 85 -6.15 9.94 6.17
C GLU A 85 -7.51 9.97 6.85
N ASN A 86 -8.40 10.86 6.39
CA ASN A 86 -9.78 10.93 6.87
C ASN A 86 -10.56 9.65 6.53
N ALA A 87 -10.44 9.13 5.30
CA ALA A 87 -11.10 7.88 4.91
C ALA A 87 -10.63 6.67 5.74
N VAL A 88 -9.33 6.59 6.04
CA VAL A 88 -8.77 5.56 6.94
C VAL A 88 -9.31 5.71 8.36
N SER A 89 -9.37 6.94 8.87
CA SER A 89 -9.88 7.23 10.22
C SER A 89 -11.37 6.92 10.34
N GLU A 90 -12.14 7.25 9.30
CA GLU A 90 -13.56 6.93 9.21
C GLU A 90 -13.80 5.42 9.15
N LEU A 91 -13.02 4.68 8.36
CA LEU A 91 -13.07 3.22 8.34
C LEU A 91 -12.79 2.63 9.73
N LYS A 92 -11.75 3.11 10.43
CA LYS A 92 -11.44 2.67 11.80
C LYS A 92 -12.64 2.87 12.72
N CYS A 93 -13.22 4.07 12.72
CA CYS A 93 -14.39 4.39 13.54
C CYS A 93 -15.61 3.52 13.19
N LYS A 94 -15.87 3.29 11.89
CA LYS A 94 -16.97 2.41 11.45
C LYS A 94 -16.77 0.98 11.90
N CYS A 95 -15.56 0.44 11.78
CA CYS A 95 -15.23 -0.90 12.26
C CYS A 95 -15.36 -1.03 13.78
N GLU A 96 -14.94 -0.01 14.55
CA GLU A 96 -15.13 0.03 16.01
C GLU A 96 -16.61 -0.06 16.38
N VAL A 97 -17.48 0.71 15.73
CA VAL A 97 -18.94 0.67 15.94
C VAL A 97 -19.53 -0.67 15.55
N LEU A 98 -19.16 -1.19 14.37
CA LEU A 98 -19.65 -2.46 13.85
C LEU A 98 -19.26 -3.65 14.74
N CYS A 99 -18.07 -3.64 15.31
CA CYS A 99 -17.62 -4.67 16.24
C CYS A 99 -18.28 -4.53 17.63
N ALA A 100 -18.52 -3.29 18.09
CA ALA A 100 -19.26 -3.05 19.32
C ALA A 100 -20.71 -3.59 19.26
N ASP A 101 -21.36 -3.53 18.09
CA ASP A 101 -22.72 -4.07 17.87
C ASP A 101 -22.83 -5.59 18.15
N VAL A 102 -21.71 -6.32 18.08
CA VAL A 102 -21.64 -7.78 18.29
C VAL A 102 -20.76 -8.16 19.49
N GLU A 103 -20.43 -7.21 20.36
CA GLU A 103 -19.59 -7.41 21.55
C GLU A 103 -18.20 -8.00 21.24
N VAL A 104 -17.69 -7.76 20.03
CA VAL A 104 -16.34 -8.19 19.63
C VAL A 104 -15.37 -7.03 19.86
N PRO A 105 -14.25 -7.25 20.59
CA PRO A 105 -13.23 -6.23 20.72
C PRO A 105 -12.57 -5.97 19.36
N PHE A 106 -12.56 -4.71 18.94
CA PHE A 106 -11.84 -4.25 17.75
C PHE A 106 -10.60 -3.49 18.18
N ASP A 107 -9.44 -4.00 17.77
CA ASP A 107 -8.16 -3.39 18.07
C ASP A 107 -7.24 -3.49 16.84
N LEU A 108 -7.08 -2.37 16.14
CA LEU A 108 -6.13 -2.23 15.03
C LEU A 108 -4.68 -2.00 15.51
N ASP A 109 -4.51 -1.62 16.78
CA ASP A 109 -3.23 -1.22 17.37
C ASP A 109 -2.56 -2.40 18.12
N VAL A 110 -3.28 -3.50 18.36
CA VAL A 110 -2.71 -4.77 18.83
C VAL A 110 -2.17 -5.59 17.66
N PRO A 111 -0.85 -5.83 17.58
CA PRO A 111 -0.27 -6.75 16.62
C PRO A 111 -0.51 -8.20 17.09
N SER A 112 -1.74 -8.69 17.04
CA SER A 112 -2.01 -10.14 17.08
C SER A 112 -2.02 -10.75 15.66
N VAL A 113 -1.34 -10.11 14.71
CA VAL A 113 -1.02 -10.73 13.41
C VAL A 113 0.27 -11.58 13.52
N THR A 114 0.99 -11.53 14.65
CA THR A 114 2.18 -12.36 14.91
C THR A 114 1.91 -13.86 14.81
N SER A 115 0.66 -14.29 14.97
CA SER A 115 0.24 -15.69 14.84
C SER A 115 -0.53 -16.01 13.56
N VAL A 116 -0.75 -15.05 12.66
CA VAL A 116 -1.42 -15.33 11.39
C VAL A 116 -0.36 -15.73 10.37
N ASN A 117 -0.44 -16.97 9.91
CA ASN A 117 0.31 -17.36 8.72
C ASN A 117 -0.16 -16.49 7.56
N CYS A 118 0.69 -15.56 7.13
CA CYS A 118 0.47 -14.74 5.95
C CYS A 118 0.47 -15.63 4.71
N THR A 119 -0.68 -16.23 4.46
CA THR A 119 -0.94 -17.12 3.34
C THR A 119 -1.84 -16.43 2.36
N ILE A 120 -1.43 -16.38 1.12
CA ILE A 120 -2.22 -15.79 0.04
C ILE A 120 -2.55 -16.89 -0.97
N ASN A 121 -3.81 -16.93 -1.39
CA ASN A 121 -4.22 -17.70 -2.55
C ASN A 121 -4.25 -16.75 -3.75
N VAL A 122 -3.22 -16.85 -4.58
CA VAL A 122 -3.02 -16.02 -5.77
C VAL A 122 -3.86 -16.53 -6.95
N GLY A 123 -4.44 -17.73 -6.86
CA GLY A 123 -5.17 -18.34 -7.96
C GLY A 123 -4.23 -18.78 -9.08
N GLU A 124 -4.49 -18.34 -10.31
CA GLU A 124 -3.64 -18.60 -11.47
C GLU A 124 -2.30 -17.84 -11.41
N MET A 125 -1.35 -18.19 -12.28
CA MET A 125 0.00 -17.60 -12.27
C MET A 125 -0.03 -16.07 -12.46
N SER A 126 0.71 -15.35 -11.62
CA SER A 126 0.91 -13.90 -11.72
C SER A 126 1.73 -13.55 -12.97
N MET A 127 1.30 -12.49 -13.68
CA MET A 127 1.94 -11.95 -14.88
C MET A 127 2.83 -10.72 -14.59
N ASP A 128 3.08 -10.41 -13.32
CA ASP A 128 3.85 -9.23 -12.90
C ASP A 128 5.38 -9.36 -13.11
N GLY A 129 5.84 -10.51 -13.62
CA GLY A 129 7.24 -10.78 -13.94
C GLY A 129 8.15 -10.95 -12.72
N LYS A 130 7.59 -10.91 -11.50
CA LYS A 130 8.36 -11.09 -10.27
C LYS A 130 8.51 -12.57 -9.96
N LEU A 131 9.72 -12.97 -9.58
CA LEU A 131 10.05 -14.35 -9.24
C LEU A 131 10.11 -14.50 -7.73
N TYR A 132 9.50 -15.58 -7.24
CA TYR A 132 9.40 -15.89 -5.83
C TYR A 132 9.78 -17.36 -5.59
N CYS A 133 9.89 -17.72 -4.31
CA CYS A 133 10.24 -19.06 -3.85
C CYS A 133 11.64 -19.49 -4.30
N LYS A 134 12.16 -20.53 -3.66
CA LYS A 134 13.41 -21.18 -4.09
C LYS A 134 13.36 -21.76 -5.52
N CYS A 135 12.18 -21.85 -6.13
CA CYS A 135 12.02 -22.32 -7.50
C CYS A 135 12.12 -21.21 -8.54
N ASN A 136 12.26 -19.93 -8.14
CA ASN A 136 12.35 -18.78 -9.03
C ASN A 136 11.20 -18.73 -10.06
N ARG A 137 9.98 -19.02 -9.61
CA ARG A 137 8.78 -18.95 -10.46
C ARG A 137 7.88 -17.81 -10.00
N PRO A 138 7.00 -17.29 -10.88
CA PRO A 138 6.00 -16.31 -10.48
C PRO A 138 5.12 -16.79 -9.34
N ALA A 139 4.42 -15.86 -8.70
CA ALA A 139 3.44 -16.22 -7.70
C ALA A 139 2.32 -17.04 -8.34
N PHE A 140 1.94 -18.17 -7.75
CA PHE A 140 0.83 -18.99 -8.24
C PHE A 140 0.22 -19.81 -7.10
N LYS A 141 -1.07 -20.11 -7.23
CA LYS A 141 -1.87 -20.88 -6.25
C LYS A 141 -1.64 -20.35 -4.83
N SER A 142 -1.44 -21.25 -3.86
CA SER A 142 -1.23 -20.92 -2.46
C SER A 142 0.25 -20.66 -2.17
N MET A 143 0.52 -19.53 -1.54
CA MET A 143 1.85 -19.13 -1.08
C MET A 143 1.85 -18.76 0.40
N ILE A 144 2.99 -18.95 1.07
CA ILE A 144 3.22 -18.59 2.47
C ILE A 144 4.45 -17.69 2.60
N MET A 145 4.37 -16.72 3.50
CA MET A 145 5.51 -15.88 3.86
C MET A 145 6.36 -16.56 4.95
N CYS A 146 7.68 -16.45 4.84
CA CYS A 146 8.61 -16.86 5.88
C CYS A 146 8.58 -15.84 7.03
N GLY A 147 8.47 -16.30 8.27
CA GLY A 147 8.47 -15.45 9.47
C GLY A 147 9.78 -14.72 9.78
N SER A 148 10.90 -15.10 9.14
CA SER A 148 12.17 -14.41 9.35
C SER A 148 12.27 -13.14 8.50
N HIS A 149 12.43 -11.99 9.15
CA HIS A 149 12.54 -10.67 8.50
C HIS A 149 13.70 -10.56 7.49
N GLU A 150 14.78 -11.32 7.69
CA GLU A 150 15.99 -11.31 6.84
C GLU A 150 15.95 -12.38 5.74
N CYS A 151 14.81 -13.05 5.53
CA CYS A 151 14.71 -14.08 4.49
C CYS A 151 14.86 -13.49 3.07
N SER A 152 15.81 -14.00 2.30
CA SER A 152 16.06 -13.54 0.92
C SER A 152 14.88 -13.81 -0.03
N ASN A 153 14.23 -14.97 0.12
CA ASN A 153 13.15 -15.39 -0.78
C ASN A 153 11.77 -14.88 -0.35
N ARG A 154 11.57 -14.62 0.95
CA ARG A 154 10.33 -14.16 1.63
C ARG A 154 9.07 -15.00 1.42
N TRP A 155 8.72 -15.37 0.19
CA TRP A 155 7.50 -16.06 -0.21
C TRP A 155 7.78 -17.43 -0.83
N PHE A 156 6.98 -18.43 -0.47
CA PHE A 156 7.15 -19.81 -0.93
C PHE A 156 5.83 -20.43 -1.37
N HIS A 157 5.83 -21.17 -2.48
CA HIS A 157 4.68 -21.97 -2.89
C HIS A 157 4.51 -23.17 -1.99
N TYR A 158 3.27 -23.49 -1.62
CA TYR A 158 2.91 -24.64 -0.81
C TYR A 158 3.50 -25.95 -1.34
N GLU A 159 3.36 -26.18 -2.65
CA GLU A 159 3.89 -27.37 -3.34
C GLU A 159 5.42 -27.45 -3.26
N CYS A 160 6.13 -26.32 -3.30
CA CYS A 160 7.59 -26.30 -3.28
C CYS A 160 8.19 -26.61 -1.89
N ILE A 161 7.40 -26.49 -0.83
CA ILE A 161 7.81 -26.71 0.56
C ILE A 161 7.03 -27.86 1.23
N GLY A 162 6.15 -28.54 0.48
CA GLY A 162 5.40 -29.71 0.95
C GLY A 162 4.30 -29.39 1.97
N ILE A 163 3.75 -28.18 1.94
CA ILE A 163 2.62 -27.79 2.81
C ILE A 163 1.32 -28.03 2.05
N SER A 164 0.41 -28.80 2.64
CA SER A 164 -0.91 -29.08 2.08
C SER A 164 -2.03 -28.23 2.67
N SER A 165 -1.82 -27.63 3.84
CA SER A 165 -2.80 -26.81 4.56
C SER A 165 -2.10 -25.68 5.31
N VAL A 166 -2.83 -24.58 5.54
CA VAL A 166 -2.34 -23.43 6.32
C VAL A 166 -1.81 -23.95 7.67
N PRO A 167 -0.53 -23.74 8.01
CA PRO A 167 0.00 -24.16 9.30
C PRO A 167 -0.74 -23.45 10.45
N LYS A 168 -0.69 -23.99 11.67
CA LYS A 168 -1.32 -23.34 12.84
C LYS A 168 -0.44 -22.27 13.49
N THR A 169 0.85 -22.28 13.22
CA THR A 169 1.87 -21.40 13.80
C THR A 169 2.73 -20.81 12.69
N GLU A 170 3.42 -19.70 12.97
CA GLU A 170 4.32 -19.04 12.03
C GLU A 170 5.26 -20.04 11.34
N TRP A 171 5.27 -19.99 10.00
CA TRP A 171 6.13 -20.85 9.21
C TRP A 171 7.46 -20.17 8.87
N ILE A 172 8.56 -20.83 9.23
CA ILE A 172 9.92 -20.42 8.90
C ILE A 172 10.51 -21.40 7.87
N CYS A 173 11.13 -20.89 6.81
CA CYS A 173 11.74 -21.70 5.77
C CYS A 173 12.95 -22.49 6.30
N SER A 174 13.34 -23.55 5.60
CA SER A 174 14.44 -24.43 6.02
C SER A 174 15.79 -23.70 6.16
N GLU A 175 16.03 -22.67 5.36
CA GLU A 175 17.28 -21.88 5.41
C GLU A 175 17.31 -21.00 6.66
N CYS A 176 16.24 -20.26 6.93
CA CYS A 176 16.10 -19.43 8.11
C CYS A 176 16.11 -20.28 9.40
N LYS A 177 15.45 -21.46 9.40
CA LYS A 177 15.52 -22.42 10.53
C LYS A 177 16.96 -22.85 10.83
N LYS A 178 17.78 -23.09 9.80
CA LYS A 178 19.20 -23.46 9.99
C LYS A 178 20.03 -22.28 10.51
N ALA A 179 19.70 -21.05 10.13
CA ALA A 179 20.37 -19.86 10.63
C ALA A 179 20.06 -19.61 12.12
N LEU A 180 18.81 -19.83 12.53
CA LEU A 180 18.36 -19.74 13.93
C LEU A 180 19.01 -20.76 14.87
N CYS A 181 19.48 -21.90 14.36
CA CYS A 181 20.18 -22.91 15.18
C CYS A 181 21.69 -22.68 15.29
N LYS A 182 22.24 -21.60 14.71
CA LYS A 182 23.68 -21.26 14.74
C LYS A 182 24.03 -20.10 15.67
N SER A 183 23.07 -19.63 16.46
CA SER A 183 23.22 -18.60 17.49
C SER A 183 23.41 -19.19 18.87
#